data_AF-A0A370G8F7-F1
#
_entry.id   AF-A0A370G8F7-F1
#
_cell.length_a   1.000
_cell.length_b   1.000
_cell.length_c   1.000
_cell.angle_alpha   90.00
_cell.angle_beta   90.00
_cell.angle_gamma   90.00
#
_symmetry.space_group_name_H-M   'P 1'
#
loop_
_entity.id
_entity.type
_entity.pdbx_description
1 polymer ?
#
loop_
_entity_poly.entity_id
_entity_poly.type
_entity_poly.pdbx_seq_one_letter_code
_entity_poly.pdbx_strand_id
1 'polypeptide(L)'
;MNTEKKISKLEEYHQSARPFMPNDDHDETIAPYDQWTAFKKWYQASGKECFKLAFKEASKKSIPENKSNEWLITTGLPISNDDYEKKSNDVNFFRVNAFWFLAEVDDIIKKYSLPSEYNTLGMAYAQIMNFISQLILYSDYMLNICARKFSESPEYSIDINPEAHVHDLYSTARFIIYGSFAHNNNPDASISIIRQALEIRIRRAFGINYKIDQSRNKIPISLSEIIAAMEPYKDDIEMKIDFLSLKKINSWANAYLHSGVKRFIWIPARMLDHISGFILGGDQATGFHITMNSGIEMRRDTFVSIKEKLKENIGDKYQLEDEDMNKCDIVLK
;
A
#
# COMPACT_ATOMS: atom_id res chain seq x y z
N MET A 1 26.28 -13.70 42.71
CA MET A 1 26.03 -14.18 41.34
C MET A 1 25.36 -13.05 40.58
N ASN A 2 26.08 -12.39 39.67
CA ASN A 2 25.46 -11.46 38.73
C ASN A 2 24.77 -12.31 37.66
N THR A 3 23.45 -12.40 37.73
CA THR A 3 22.65 -12.99 36.66
C THR A 3 22.70 -11.99 35.50
N GLU A 4 23.48 -12.29 34.45
CA GLU A 4 23.41 -11.52 33.21
C GLU A 4 21.94 -11.52 32.73
N LYS A 5 21.32 -10.34 32.77
CA LYS A 5 19.95 -10.16 32.27
C LYS A 5 20.01 -10.41 30.76
N LYS A 6 19.51 -11.56 30.32
CA LYS A 6 19.42 -11.90 28.90
C LYS A 6 18.62 -10.79 28.20
N ILE A 7 19.29 -10.03 27.33
CA ILE A 7 18.66 -8.99 26.51
C ILE A 7 17.61 -9.69 25.62
N SER A 8 16.40 -9.13 25.60
CA SER A 8 15.31 -9.68 24.79
C SER A 8 15.61 -9.45 23.30
N LYS A 9 15.11 -10.32 22.42
CA LYS A 9 15.33 -10.11 20.96
C LYS A 9 14.65 -8.85 20.46
N LEU A 10 13.58 -8.42 21.12
CA LEU A 10 12.95 -7.14 20.87
C LEU A 10 13.89 -5.95 21.17
N GLU A 11 14.54 -5.95 22.34
CA GLU A 11 15.54 -4.91 22.71
C GLU A 11 16.73 -4.93 21.75
N GLU A 12 17.22 -6.12 21.38
CA GLU A 12 18.34 -6.27 20.45
C GLU A 12 18.02 -5.65 19.08
N TYR A 13 16.81 -5.88 18.56
CA TYR A 13 16.36 -5.23 17.32
C TYR A 13 16.30 -3.71 17.50
N HIS A 14 15.58 -3.22 18.51
CA HIS A 14 15.41 -1.79 18.79
C HIS A 14 16.76 -1.06 18.86
N GLN A 15 17.69 -1.55 19.68
CA GLN A 15 19.02 -0.97 19.83
C GLN A 15 19.82 -0.98 18.53
N SER A 16 19.74 -2.08 17.77
CA SER A 16 20.48 -2.20 16.50
C SER A 16 19.91 -1.33 15.37
N ALA A 17 18.59 -1.06 15.41
CA ALA A 17 17.88 -0.30 14.39
C ALA A 17 17.87 1.21 14.67
N ARG A 18 18.06 1.61 15.93
CA ARG A 18 18.07 3.01 16.39
C ARG A 18 18.92 3.98 15.57
N PRO A 19 20.12 3.62 15.06
CA PRO A 19 20.91 4.53 14.22
C PRO A 19 20.21 4.94 12.92
N PHE A 20 19.21 4.16 12.49
CA PHE A 20 18.45 4.37 11.26
C PHE A 20 17.02 4.83 11.53
N MET A 21 16.63 5.09 12.79
CA MET A 21 15.35 5.72 13.09
C MET A 21 15.41 7.23 12.82
N PRO A 22 14.27 7.89 12.59
CA PRO A 22 14.22 9.35 12.51
C PRO A 22 14.70 9.91 13.85
N ASN A 23 15.88 10.52 13.89
CA ASN A 23 16.38 11.24 15.05
C ASN A 23 16.39 12.74 14.72
N ASP A 24 16.08 13.58 15.69
CA ASP A 24 16.27 15.04 15.57
C ASP A 24 17.77 15.41 15.43
N ASP A 25 18.67 14.49 15.81
CA ASP A 25 20.14 14.62 15.75
C ASP A 25 20.76 13.72 14.66
N HIS A 26 20.19 13.67 13.46
CA HIS A 26 20.98 13.14 12.35
C HIS A 26 22.21 14.03 12.19
N ASP A 27 23.39 13.43 12.31
CA ASP A 27 24.63 14.10 12.01
C ASP A 27 24.58 14.52 10.53
N GLU A 28 24.20 15.77 10.27
CA GLU A 28 24.08 16.35 8.93
C GLU A 28 25.41 16.29 8.16
N THR A 29 26.51 15.93 8.82
CA THR A 29 27.81 15.71 8.20
C THR A 29 27.92 14.38 7.45
N ILE A 30 27.06 13.39 7.70
CA ILE A 30 27.11 12.10 6.99
C ILE A 30 26.31 12.20 5.68
N ALA A 31 26.99 11.97 4.55
CA ALA A 31 26.34 11.99 3.24
C ALA A 31 25.22 10.92 3.16
N PRO A 32 24.06 11.23 2.55
CA PRO A 32 22.94 10.29 2.44
C PRO A 32 23.30 8.93 1.81
N TYR A 33 24.27 8.92 0.91
CA TYR A 33 24.80 7.69 0.31
C TYR A 33 25.51 6.78 1.33
N ASP A 34 26.27 7.37 2.25
CA ASP A 34 26.99 6.63 3.29
C ASP A 34 26.00 6.07 4.31
N GLN A 35 24.96 6.83 4.66
CA GLN A 35 23.86 6.35 5.50
C GLN A 35 23.14 5.17 4.85
N TRP A 36 22.81 5.26 3.55
CA TRP A 36 22.22 4.17 2.78
C TRP A 36 23.11 2.92 2.75
N THR A 37 24.41 3.11 2.51
CA THR A 37 25.38 2.02 2.47
C THR A 37 25.52 1.34 3.84
N ALA A 38 25.55 2.12 4.92
CA ALA A 38 25.56 1.61 6.28
C ALA A 38 24.29 0.82 6.61
N PHE A 39 23.12 1.36 6.28
CA PHE A 39 21.83 0.68 6.45
C PHE A 39 21.79 -0.64 5.70
N LYS A 40 22.14 -0.64 4.41
CA LYS A 40 22.15 -1.84 3.57
C LYS A 40 23.05 -2.91 4.15
N LYS A 41 24.27 -2.54 4.57
CA LYS A 41 25.22 -3.45 5.20
C LYS A 41 24.68 -4.03 6.51
N TRP A 42 24.11 -3.20 7.38
CA TRP A 42 23.49 -3.65 8.63
C TRP A 42 22.33 -4.62 8.37
N TYR A 43 21.39 -4.25 7.51
CA TYR A 43 20.20 -5.04 7.24
C TYR A 43 20.56 -6.43 6.67
N GLN A 44 21.52 -6.47 5.74
CA GLN A 44 22.00 -7.72 5.13
C GLN A 44 22.82 -8.58 6.10
N ALA A 45 23.60 -7.97 6.99
CA ALA A 45 24.45 -8.70 7.93
C ALA A 45 23.67 -9.26 9.13
N SER A 46 22.74 -8.48 9.69
CA SER A 46 22.03 -8.85 10.91
C SER A 46 20.62 -8.30 11.03
N GLY A 47 20.34 -7.08 10.55
CA GLY A 47 19.08 -6.37 10.81
C GLY A 47 17.83 -7.17 10.42
N LYS A 48 17.85 -7.83 9.26
CA LYS A 48 16.75 -8.69 8.81
C LYS A 48 16.45 -9.85 9.76
N GLU A 49 17.50 -10.53 10.22
CA GLU A 49 17.35 -11.68 11.12
C GLU A 49 17.00 -11.24 12.54
N CYS A 50 17.59 -10.13 13.02
CA CYS A 50 17.20 -9.50 14.28
C CYS A 50 15.70 -9.19 14.30
N PHE A 51 15.15 -8.60 13.24
CA PHE A 51 13.71 -8.34 13.13
C PHE A 51 12.88 -9.63 13.18
N LYS A 52 13.27 -10.67 12.43
CA LYS A 52 12.56 -11.97 12.43
C LYS A 52 12.52 -12.60 13.82
N LEU A 53 13.64 -12.56 14.54
CA LEU A 53 13.74 -13.07 15.90
C LEU A 53 12.92 -12.24 16.89
N ALA A 54 12.99 -10.91 16.81
CA ALA A 54 12.18 -9.99 17.59
C ALA A 54 10.68 -10.23 17.36
N PHE A 55 10.26 -10.38 16.10
CA PHE A 55 8.88 -10.70 15.74
C PHE A 55 8.44 -12.05 16.31
N LYS A 56 9.29 -13.08 16.22
CA LYS A 56 9.00 -14.41 16.78
C LYS A 56 8.83 -14.37 18.30
N GLU A 57 9.63 -13.57 18.98
CA GLU A 57 9.51 -13.35 20.43
C GLU A 57 8.21 -12.61 20.76
N ALA A 58 7.90 -11.51 20.07
CA ALA A 58 6.72 -10.68 20.29
C ALA A 58 5.39 -11.40 19.99
N SER A 59 5.35 -12.18 18.89
CA SER A 59 4.12 -12.81 18.39
C SER A 59 3.96 -14.28 18.79
N LYS A 60 5.02 -14.91 19.32
CA LYS A 60 5.11 -16.37 19.51
C LYS A 60 4.91 -17.18 18.22
N LYS A 61 5.01 -16.55 17.04
CA LYS A 61 4.80 -17.15 15.72
C LYS A 61 5.89 -16.72 14.74
N SER A 62 6.14 -17.51 13.71
CA SER A 62 7.01 -17.11 12.61
C SER A 62 6.28 -16.25 11.58
N ILE A 63 7.02 -15.39 10.89
CA ILE A 63 6.58 -14.71 9.67
C ILE A 63 6.16 -15.78 8.64
N PRO A 64 5.05 -15.58 7.90
CA PRO A 64 4.55 -16.58 6.97
C PRO A 64 5.46 -16.66 5.74
N GLU A 65 5.61 -17.87 5.22
CA GLU A 65 6.30 -18.15 3.96
C GLU A 65 5.26 -18.64 2.94
N ASN A 66 5.43 -18.26 1.67
CA ASN A 66 4.66 -18.77 0.53
C ASN A 66 3.14 -18.65 0.67
N LYS A 67 2.63 -17.44 0.89
CA LYS A 67 1.18 -17.16 0.94
C LYS A 67 0.69 -16.49 -0.34
N SER A 68 -0.54 -16.80 -0.73
CA SER A 68 -1.19 -16.15 -1.87
C SER A 68 -1.43 -14.66 -1.58
N ASN A 69 -1.42 -13.84 -2.64
CA ASN A 69 -1.74 -12.41 -2.52
C ASN A 69 -3.12 -12.17 -1.92
N GLU A 70 -4.11 -12.97 -2.31
CA GLU A 70 -5.47 -12.91 -1.76
C GLU A 70 -5.48 -13.08 -0.24
N TRP A 71 -4.72 -14.05 0.29
CA TRP A 71 -4.60 -14.25 1.74
C TRP A 71 -3.90 -13.07 2.41
N LEU A 72 -2.79 -12.60 1.83
CA LEU A 72 -2.05 -11.45 2.36
C LEU A 72 -2.95 -10.22 2.46
N ILE A 73 -3.67 -9.87 1.40
CA ILE A 73 -4.58 -8.71 1.39
C ILE A 73 -5.75 -8.93 2.33
N THR A 74 -6.35 -10.13 2.29
CA THR A 74 -7.52 -10.42 3.12
C THR A 74 -7.20 -10.33 4.60
N THR A 75 -6.03 -10.79 5.02
CA THR A 75 -5.58 -10.81 6.40
C THR A 75 -4.95 -9.49 6.83
N GLY A 76 -4.06 -8.92 6.03
CA GLY A 76 -3.22 -7.76 6.39
C GLY A 76 -3.81 -6.38 6.12
N LEU A 77 -4.78 -6.24 5.22
CA LEU A 77 -5.36 -4.95 4.85
C LEU A 77 -6.67 -4.69 5.63
N PRO A 78 -6.70 -3.73 6.57
CA PRO A 78 -7.94 -3.33 7.23
C PRO A 78 -8.77 -2.43 6.31
N ILE A 79 -10.07 -2.71 6.18
CA ILE A 79 -10.97 -1.92 5.31
C ILE A 79 -11.78 -0.84 6.06
N SER A 80 -11.69 -0.81 7.39
CA SER A 80 -12.30 0.18 8.27
C SER A 80 -11.60 0.20 9.64
N ASN A 81 -12.00 1.10 10.54
CA ASN A 81 -11.52 1.10 11.93
C ASN A 81 -11.97 -0.17 12.69
N ASP A 82 -13.25 -0.54 12.61
CA ASP A 82 -13.75 -1.76 13.24
C ASP A 82 -13.05 -3.02 12.72
N ASP A 83 -12.75 -3.08 11.42
CA ASP A 83 -12.00 -4.18 10.83
C ASP A 83 -10.55 -4.20 11.32
N TYR A 84 -9.92 -3.02 11.46
CA TYR A 84 -8.60 -2.90 12.07
C TYR A 84 -8.61 -3.40 13.53
N GLU A 85 -9.57 -2.99 14.35
CA GLU A 85 -9.68 -3.44 15.75
C GLU A 85 -9.77 -4.97 15.82
N LYS A 86 -10.64 -5.57 15.01
CA LYS A 86 -10.79 -7.04 14.91
C LYS A 86 -9.48 -7.70 14.48
N LYS A 87 -8.87 -7.22 13.40
CA LYS A 87 -7.62 -7.77 12.85
C LYS A 87 -6.44 -7.62 13.81
N SER A 88 -6.36 -6.50 14.52
CA SER A 88 -5.31 -6.24 15.50
C SER A 88 -5.36 -7.23 16.68
N ASN A 89 -6.43 -7.98 16.86
CA ASN A 89 -6.52 -9.06 17.86
C ASN A 89 -6.15 -10.44 17.28
N ASP A 90 -5.85 -10.54 15.99
CA ASP A 90 -5.35 -11.76 15.33
C ASP A 90 -3.86 -11.62 15.03
N VAL A 91 -3.05 -12.56 15.54
CA VAL A 91 -1.61 -12.60 15.26
C VAL A 91 -1.30 -12.66 13.76
N ASN A 92 -2.19 -13.24 12.94
CA ASN A 92 -1.98 -13.32 11.50
C ASN A 92 -1.94 -11.95 10.82
N PHE A 93 -2.63 -10.94 11.37
CA PHE A 93 -2.53 -9.57 10.89
C PHE A 93 -1.10 -9.03 10.99
N PHE A 94 -0.46 -9.22 12.15
CA PHE A 94 0.94 -8.82 12.36
C PHE A 94 1.91 -9.67 11.56
N ARG A 95 1.63 -10.97 11.39
CA ARG A 95 2.42 -11.88 10.55
C ARG A 95 2.48 -11.40 9.09
N VAL A 96 1.34 -10.97 8.54
CA VAL A 96 1.31 -10.38 7.18
C VAL A 96 2.08 -9.07 7.13
N ASN A 97 1.87 -8.18 8.10
CA ASN A 97 2.54 -6.88 8.09
C ASN A 97 4.06 -6.99 8.29
N ALA A 98 4.53 -7.95 9.09
CA ALA A 98 5.95 -8.29 9.21
C ALA A 98 6.53 -8.81 7.89
N PHE A 99 5.76 -9.63 7.16
CA PHE A 99 6.15 -10.08 5.81
C PHE A 99 6.24 -8.91 4.83
N TRP A 100 5.25 -8.02 4.82
CA TRP A 100 5.23 -6.84 3.95
C TRP A 100 6.35 -5.85 4.25
N PHE A 101 6.66 -5.59 5.51
CA PHE A 101 7.80 -4.77 5.90
C PHE A 101 9.12 -5.33 5.34
N LEU A 102 9.40 -6.62 5.56
CA LEU A 102 10.63 -7.25 5.07
C LEU A 102 10.70 -7.23 3.53
N ALA A 103 9.58 -7.53 2.86
CA ALA A 103 9.50 -7.49 1.40
C ALA A 103 9.78 -6.09 0.85
N GLU A 104 9.23 -5.05 1.48
CA GLU A 104 9.46 -3.66 1.08
C GLU A 104 10.94 -3.27 1.21
N VAL A 105 11.58 -3.58 2.35
CA VAL A 105 13.00 -3.29 2.54
C VAL A 105 13.87 -4.06 1.56
N ASP A 106 13.58 -5.34 1.31
CA ASP A 106 14.27 -6.16 0.32
C ASP A 106 14.15 -5.56 -1.10
N ASP A 107 12.94 -5.12 -1.48
CA ASP A 107 12.64 -4.53 -2.78
C ASP A 107 13.38 -3.19 -2.97
N ILE A 108 13.43 -2.33 -1.95
CA ILE A 108 14.20 -1.08 -1.97
C ILE A 108 15.70 -1.39 -2.14
N ILE A 109 16.26 -2.31 -1.34
CA ILE A 109 17.68 -2.70 -1.45
C ILE A 109 18.02 -3.23 -2.84
N LYS A 110 17.13 -4.03 -3.43
CA LYS A 110 17.28 -4.56 -4.79
C LYS A 110 17.25 -3.45 -5.84
N LYS A 111 16.25 -2.56 -5.77
CA LYS A 111 16.06 -1.45 -6.71
C LYS A 111 17.23 -0.46 -6.68
N TYR A 112 17.80 -0.18 -5.51
CA TYR A 112 18.87 0.79 -5.31
C TYR A 112 20.25 0.15 -5.06
N SER A 113 20.53 -0.95 -5.77
CA SER A 113 21.76 -1.74 -5.62
C SER A 113 22.93 -1.31 -6.52
N LEU A 114 22.70 -0.45 -7.52
CA LEU A 114 23.72 -0.03 -8.49
C LEU A 114 24.53 1.17 -7.97
N PRO A 115 25.87 1.16 -8.09
CA PRO A 115 26.69 2.34 -7.90
C PRO A 115 26.54 3.19 -9.17
N SER A 116 25.78 4.28 -9.14
CA SER A 116 25.90 5.27 -10.19
C SER A 116 26.85 6.38 -9.74
N GLU A 117 27.97 6.47 -10.46
CA GLU A 117 28.67 7.72 -10.73
C GLU A 117 27.60 8.81 -10.94
N TYR A 118 27.49 9.83 -10.08
CA TYR A 118 26.89 11.17 -10.32
C TYR A 118 26.36 11.81 -9.02
N ASN A 119 26.72 13.08 -8.79
CA ASN A 119 26.24 13.93 -7.69
C ASN A 119 24.71 14.16 -7.67
N THR A 120 23.97 13.80 -8.72
CA THR A 120 22.50 13.95 -8.80
C THR A 120 21.73 12.91 -7.97
N LEU A 121 22.39 11.92 -7.38
CA LEU A 121 21.76 10.89 -6.53
C LEU A 121 21.64 11.26 -5.06
N GLY A 122 22.31 12.31 -4.58
CA GLY A 122 22.27 12.69 -3.16
C GLY A 122 20.84 12.90 -2.64
N MET A 123 20.00 13.59 -3.42
CA MET A 123 18.58 13.80 -3.09
C MET A 123 17.76 12.50 -3.13
N ALA A 124 18.04 11.61 -4.10
CA ALA A 124 17.36 10.32 -4.18
C ALA A 124 17.69 9.46 -2.96
N TYR A 125 18.97 9.37 -2.56
CA TYR A 125 19.37 8.65 -1.35
C TYR A 125 18.84 9.29 -0.08
N ALA A 126 18.74 10.62 -0.01
CA ALA A 126 18.10 11.29 1.12
C ALA A 126 16.61 10.92 1.22
N GLN A 127 15.88 10.90 0.11
CA GLN A 127 14.46 10.48 0.09
C GLN A 127 14.28 9.01 0.45
N ILE A 128 15.16 8.13 -0.06
CA ILE A 128 15.17 6.71 0.28
C ILE A 128 15.42 6.54 1.78
N MET A 129 16.44 7.22 2.32
CA MET A 129 16.76 7.13 3.74
C MET A 129 15.63 7.66 4.61
N ASN A 130 15.00 8.78 4.25
CA ASN A 130 13.82 9.27 4.96
C ASN A 130 12.71 8.21 5.00
N PHE A 131 12.44 7.53 3.89
CA PHE A 131 11.44 6.46 3.86
C PHE A 131 11.87 5.21 4.65
N ILE A 132 13.12 4.80 4.55
CA ILE A 132 13.70 3.70 5.33
C ILE A 132 13.60 3.98 6.83
N SER A 133 13.93 5.19 7.27
CA SER A 133 13.85 5.56 8.67
C SER A 133 12.41 5.45 9.19
N GLN A 134 11.44 5.89 8.40
CA GLN A 134 10.03 5.70 8.72
C GLN A 134 9.62 4.22 8.74
N LEU A 135 10.08 3.40 7.79
CA LEU A 135 9.82 1.95 7.79
C LEU A 135 10.35 1.30 9.07
N ILE A 136 11.54 1.65 9.52
CA ILE A 136 12.14 1.14 10.76
C ILE A 136 11.33 1.58 11.98
N LEU A 137 10.96 2.86 12.08
CA LEU A 137 10.11 3.36 13.17
C LEU A 137 8.77 2.62 13.23
N TYR A 138 8.07 2.46 12.09
CA TYR A 138 6.80 1.73 12.02
C TYR A 138 6.95 0.24 12.31
N SER A 139 8.09 -0.37 11.97
CA SER A 139 8.36 -1.78 12.28
C SER A 139 8.48 -1.99 13.80
N ASP A 140 9.12 -1.06 14.50
CA ASP A 140 9.29 -1.12 15.94
C ASP A 140 7.97 -0.83 16.66
N TYR A 141 7.21 0.16 16.19
CA TYR A 141 5.82 0.40 16.63
C TYR A 141 4.94 -0.85 16.46
N MET A 142 5.00 -1.52 15.31
CA MET A 142 4.25 -2.77 15.08
C MET A 142 4.67 -3.87 16.06
N LEU A 143 5.97 -4.07 16.28
CA LEU A 143 6.48 -5.07 17.23
C LEU A 143 6.00 -4.77 18.64
N ASN A 144 5.95 -3.50 19.05
CA ASN A 144 5.43 -3.07 20.34
C ASN A 144 3.94 -3.39 20.50
N ILE A 145 3.09 -3.07 19.51
CA ILE A 145 1.67 -3.45 19.56
C ILE A 145 1.51 -4.97 19.64
N CYS A 146 2.28 -5.70 18.84
CA CYS A 146 2.24 -7.16 18.81
C CYS A 146 2.65 -7.76 20.16
N ALA A 147 3.75 -7.26 20.73
CA ALA A 147 4.28 -7.70 22.02
C ALA A 147 3.27 -7.45 23.15
N ARG A 148 2.66 -6.27 23.22
CA ARG A 148 1.62 -5.94 24.21
C ARG A 148 0.41 -6.87 24.15
N LYS A 149 0.06 -7.37 22.96
CA LYS A 149 -1.10 -8.24 22.76
C LYS A 149 -0.81 -9.72 22.99
N PHE A 150 0.39 -10.19 22.65
CA PHE A 150 0.67 -11.63 22.57
C PHE A 150 1.85 -12.12 23.42
N SER A 151 2.62 -11.23 24.05
CA SER A 151 3.77 -11.54 24.89
C SER A 151 3.72 -10.84 26.25
N GLU A 152 4.59 -11.25 27.18
CA GLU A 152 4.78 -10.62 28.49
C GLU A 152 6.00 -9.67 28.51
N SER A 153 6.51 -9.30 27.32
CA SER A 153 7.74 -8.53 27.13
C SER A 153 7.55 -7.02 27.37
N PRO A 154 8.63 -6.29 27.73
CA PRO A 154 8.54 -4.90 28.19
C PRO A 154 7.90 -3.94 27.18
N GLU A 155 7.21 -2.95 27.72
CA GLU A 155 6.61 -1.83 27.00
C GLU A 155 7.70 -0.84 26.58
N TYR A 156 8.02 -0.78 25.29
CA TYR A 156 8.56 0.47 24.74
C TYR A 156 7.37 1.39 24.45
N SER A 157 7.43 2.62 24.94
CA SER A 157 6.40 3.63 24.74
C SER A 157 6.61 4.37 23.42
N ILE A 158 6.70 3.64 22.31
CA ILE A 158 6.62 4.26 20.98
C ILE A 158 5.14 4.28 20.61
N ASP A 159 4.64 5.47 20.34
CA ASP A 159 3.33 5.67 19.75
C ASP A 159 3.47 6.52 18.49
N ILE A 160 2.64 6.23 17.50
CA ILE A 160 2.62 6.94 16.23
C ILE A 160 1.22 7.50 16.07
N ASN A 161 1.12 8.79 15.76
CA ASN A 161 -0.16 9.41 15.46
C ASN A 161 -0.79 8.71 14.24
N PRO A 162 -1.94 8.03 14.39
CA PRO A 162 -2.58 7.36 13.27
C PRO A 162 -3.33 8.33 12.36
N GLU A 163 -3.41 9.62 12.68
CA GLU A 163 -4.17 10.59 11.90
C GLU A 163 -3.30 11.34 10.88
N ALA A 164 -3.84 11.56 9.69
CA ALA A 164 -3.23 12.39 8.68
C ALA A 164 -3.27 13.86 9.10
N HIS A 165 -2.08 14.44 9.32
CA HIS A 165 -1.96 15.85 9.61
C HIS A 165 -2.15 16.68 8.33
N VAL A 166 -2.95 17.74 8.41
CA VAL A 166 -3.30 18.60 7.26
C VAL A 166 -2.06 19.19 6.59
N HIS A 167 -1.05 19.56 7.39
CA HIS A 167 0.23 20.06 6.86
C HIS A 167 0.93 19.03 5.96
N ASP A 168 0.87 17.73 6.29
CA ASP A 168 1.53 16.70 5.49
C ASP A 168 0.83 16.52 4.15
N LEU A 169 -0.51 16.58 4.13
CA LEU A 169 -1.29 16.53 2.90
C LEU A 169 -0.97 17.74 2.00
N TYR A 170 -0.96 18.94 2.57
CA TYR A 170 -0.61 20.16 1.85
C TYR A 170 0.82 20.12 1.30
N SER A 171 1.79 19.70 2.13
CA SER A 171 3.19 19.58 1.74
C SER A 171 3.39 18.55 0.63
N THR A 172 2.66 17.44 0.69
CA THR A 172 2.70 16.41 -0.35
C THR A 172 2.09 16.91 -1.66
N ALA A 173 0.98 17.65 -1.60
CA ALA A 173 0.41 18.26 -2.79
C ALA A 173 1.40 19.23 -3.45
N ARG A 174 2.10 20.06 -2.66
CA ARG A 174 3.18 20.91 -3.16
C ARG A 174 4.33 20.10 -3.79
N PHE A 175 4.71 18.99 -3.16
CA PHE A 175 5.74 18.10 -3.69
C PHE A 175 5.34 17.52 -5.05
N ILE A 176 4.10 17.03 -5.20
CA ILE A 176 3.58 16.50 -6.47
C ILE A 176 3.57 17.57 -7.57
N ILE A 177 3.15 18.80 -7.26
CA ILE A 177 3.01 19.88 -8.26
C ILE A 177 4.37 20.43 -8.69
N TYR A 178 5.29 20.63 -7.74
CA TYR A 178 6.51 21.41 -7.97
C TYR A 178 7.82 20.60 -7.89
N GLY A 179 7.75 19.32 -7.54
CA GLY A 179 8.88 18.38 -7.66
C GLY A 179 9.97 18.44 -6.59
N SER A 180 10.07 19.47 -5.72
CA SER A 180 10.95 19.44 -4.53
C SER A 180 10.83 20.71 -3.65
N PHE A 181 9.96 20.70 -2.64
CA PHE A 181 9.95 21.74 -1.58
C PHE A 181 9.72 21.21 -0.16
N ALA A 182 9.49 19.91 0.01
CA ALA A 182 9.16 19.33 1.30
C ALA A 182 10.09 18.14 1.59
N HIS A 183 10.75 18.17 2.74
CA HIS A 183 11.56 17.08 3.26
C HIS A 183 10.72 15.90 3.79
N ASN A 184 9.39 16.02 3.76
CA ASN A 184 8.48 15.05 4.34
C ASN A 184 7.82 14.18 3.26
N ASN A 185 8.32 12.95 3.12
CA ASN A 185 7.66 11.92 2.34
C ASN A 185 6.45 11.41 3.14
N ASN A 186 5.23 11.73 2.68
CA ASN A 186 4.00 11.18 3.25
C ASN A 186 3.41 10.14 2.28
N PRO A 187 3.84 8.86 2.37
CA PRO A 187 3.36 7.83 1.47
C PRO A 187 1.87 7.53 1.65
N ASP A 188 1.23 7.90 2.77
CA ASP A 188 -0.21 7.73 2.94
C ASP A 188 -1.03 8.59 1.96
N ALA A 189 -0.48 9.72 1.48
CA ALA A 189 -1.12 10.49 0.42
C ALA A 189 -1.29 9.68 -0.88
N SER A 190 -0.45 8.65 -1.10
CA SER A 190 -0.58 7.76 -2.25
C SER A 190 -1.85 6.92 -2.21
N ILE A 191 -2.48 6.73 -1.04
CA ILE A 191 -3.74 5.99 -0.91
C ILE A 191 -4.86 6.65 -1.73
N SER A 192 -4.93 7.98 -1.69
CA SER A 192 -5.88 8.77 -2.49
C SER A 192 -5.62 8.62 -3.99
N ILE A 193 -4.35 8.60 -4.39
CA ILE A 193 -3.92 8.43 -5.78
C ILE A 193 -4.25 7.02 -6.27
N ILE A 194 -3.97 5.99 -5.47
CA ILE A 194 -4.33 4.59 -5.74
C ILE A 194 -5.84 4.48 -5.98
N ARG A 195 -6.67 5.06 -5.10
CA ARG A 195 -8.12 5.05 -5.28
C ARG A 195 -8.54 5.70 -6.59
N GLN A 196 -8.02 6.89 -6.87
CA GLN A 196 -8.34 7.62 -8.10
C GLN A 196 -7.93 6.81 -9.35
N ALA A 197 -6.77 6.16 -9.33
CA ALA A 197 -6.30 5.30 -10.40
C ALA A 197 -7.25 4.11 -10.63
N LEU A 198 -7.71 3.44 -9.56
CA LEU A 198 -8.69 2.36 -9.66
C LEU A 198 -10.04 2.82 -10.21
N GLU A 199 -10.56 3.96 -9.74
CA GLU A 199 -11.82 4.51 -10.23
C GLU A 199 -11.75 4.84 -11.72
N ILE A 200 -10.71 5.55 -12.14
CA ILE A 200 -10.51 5.93 -13.54
C ILE A 200 -10.35 4.68 -14.40
N ARG A 201 -9.53 3.71 -13.97
CA ARG A 201 -9.29 2.46 -14.70
C ARG A 201 -10.59 1.70 -14.96
N ILE A 202 -11.40 1.49 -13.92
CA ILE A 202 -12.66 0.75 -14.05
C ILE A 202 -13.70 1.55 -14.84
N ARG A 203 -13.87 2.85 -14.60
CA ARG A 203 -14.81 3.69 -15.37
C ARG A 203 -14.48 3.68 -16.86
N ARG A 204 -13.20 3.83 -17.21
CA ARG A 204 -12.74 3.79 -18.60
C ARG A 204 -12.85 2.40 -19.22
N ALA A 205 -12.67 1.33 -18.43
CA ALA A 205 -12.87 -0.02 -18.93
C ALA A 205 -14.33 -0.29 -19.36
N PHE A 206 -15.31 0.37 -18.75
CA PHE A 206 -16.73 0.22 -19.12
C PHE A 206 -17.28 1.37 -19.96
N GLY A 207 -16.51 2.45 -20.16
CA GLY A 207 -16.94 3.64 -20.87
C GLY A 207 -18.01 4.44 -20.13
N ILE A 208 -18.03 4.38 -18.80
CA ILE A 208 -19.09 4.97 -17.97
C ILE A 208 -18.48 5.87 -16.92
N ASN A 209 -18.60 7.18 -17.13
CA ASN A 209 -18.05 8.19 -16.24
C ASN A 209 -19.12 8.80 -15.30
N TYR A 210 -20.36 8.93 -15.78
CA TYR A 210 -21.44 9.62 -15.08
C TYR A 210 -22.77 8.89 -15.24
N LYS A 211 -23.65 9.10 -14.26
CA LYS A 211 -25.09 8.91 -14.37
C LYS A 211 -25.78 10.27 -14.38
N ILE A 212 -26.84 10.39 -15.16
CA ILE A 212 -27.59 11.63 -15.38
C ILE A 212 -28.93 11.49 -14.67
N ASP A 213 -29.24 12.41 -13.75
CA ASP A 213 -30.53 12.43 -13.07
C ASP A 213 -31.65 13.04 -13.95
N GLN A 214 -32.88 13.03 -13.45
CA GLN A 214 -34.04 13.61 -14.16
C GLN A 214 -33.91 15.12 -14.42
N SER A 215 -33.10 15.81 -13.63
CA SER A 215 -32.79 17.24 -13.76
C SER A 215 -31.61 17.50 -14.72
N ARG A 216 -31.08 16.46 -15.37
CA ARG A 216 -29.91 16.48 -16.25
C ARG A 216 -28.59 16.81 -15.54
N ASN A 217 -28.52 16.66 -14.23
CA ASN A 217 -27.25 16.77 -13.50
C ASN A 217 -26.39 15.54 -13.75
N LYS A 218 -25.10 15.75 -14.03
CA LYS A 218 -24.12 14.68 -14.13
C LYS A 218 -23.55 14.34 -12.76
N ILE A 219 -23.76 13.10 -12.32
CA ILE A 219 -23.27 12.57 -11.05
C ILE A 219 -22.23 11.50 -11.38
N PRO A 220 -20.99 11.60 -10.86
CA PRO A 220 -19.99 10.56 -11.09
C PRO A 220 -20.49 9.19 -10.62
N ILE A 221 -20.34 8.18 -11.46
CA ILE A 221 -20.68 6.81 -11.05
C ILE A 221 -19.67 6.32 -10.02
N SER A 222 -20.12 5.78 -8.89
CA SER A 222 -19.21 5.26 -7.88
C SER A 222 -18.57 3.95 -8.35
N LEU A 223 -17.30 3.72 -7.97
CA LEU A 223 -16.65 2.44 -8.24
C LEU A 223 -17.40 1.27 -7.61
N SER A 224 -18.01 1.48 -6.44
CA SER A 224 -18.85 0.48 -5.77
C SER A 224 -20.06 0.03 -6.61
N GLU A 225 -20.70 0.95 -7.36
CA GLU A 225 -21.80 0.61 -8.27
C GLU A 225 -21.34 -0.28 -9.43
N ILE A 226 -20.19 0.05 -10.03
CA ILE A 226 -19.63 -0.75 -11.13
C ILE A 226 -19.20 -2.13 -10.62
N ILE A 227 -18.48 -2.20 -9.49
CA ILE A 227 -18.10 -3.46 -8.86
C ILE A 227 -19.33 -4.32 -8.54
N ALA A 228 -20.41 -3.73 -8.01
CA ALA A 228 -21.65 -4.46 -7.75
C ALA A 228 -22.28 -5.05 -9.01
N ALA A 229 -22.17 -4.35 -10.15
CA ALA A 229 -22.64 -4.86 -11.44
C ALA A 229 -21.74 -5.96 -12.03
N MET A 230 -20.43 -5.92 -11.75
CA MET A 230 -19.47 -6.94 -12.19
C MET A 230 -19.54 -8.24 -11.38
N GLU A 231 -19.87 -8.19 -10.08
CA GLU A 231 -19.79 -9.34 -9.16
C GLU A 231 -20.50 -10.62 -9.67
N PRO A 232 -21.72 -10.57 -10.26
CA PRO A 232 -22.38 -11.77 -10.78
C PRO A 232 -21.63 -12.45 -11.95
N TYR A 233 -20.74 -11.71 -12.62
CA TYR A 233 -20.02 -12.14 -13.81
C TYR A 233 -18.52 -12.31 -13.55
N LYS A 234 -18.07 -12.25 -12.30
CA LYS A 234 -16.63 -12.21 -11.96
C LYS A 234 -15.82 -13.37 -12.54
N ASP A 235 -16.43 -14.55 -12.71
CA ASP A 235 -15.78 -15.74 -13.25
C ASP A 235 -15.62 -15.68 -14.78
N ASP A 236 -16.33 -14.77 -15.46
CA ASP A 236 -16.22 -14.48 -16.89
C ASP A 236 -15.27 -13.28 -17.19
N ILE A 237 -14.65 -12.69 -16.17
CA ILE A 237 -13.75 -11.55 -16.30
C ILE A 237 -12.32 -11.98 -15.96
N GLU A 238 -11.42 -11.86 -16.93
CA GLU A 238 -9.99 -12.00 -16.69
C GLU A 238 -9.42 -10.65 -16.23
N MET A 239 -8.96 -10.57 -14.98
CA MET A 239 -8.32 -9.38 -14.43
C MET A 239 -6.92 -9.70 -13.90
N LYS A 240 -6.00 -8.74 -14.03
CA LYS A 240 -4.65 -8.82 -13.43
C LYS A 240 -4.63 -8.57 -11.92
N ILE A 241 -5.80 -8.39 -11.33
CA ILE A 241 -6.06 -8.35 -9.88
C ILE A 241 -7.29 -9.20 -9.60
N ASP A 242 -7.29 -9.98 -8.52
CA ASP A 242 -8.48 -10.72 -8.15
C ASP A 242 -9.61 -9.78 -7.66
N PHE A 243 -10.85 -10.21 -7.85
CA PHE A 243 -12.03 -9.39 -7.56
C PHE A 243 -12.13 -8.98 -6.08
N LEU A 244 -11.71 -9.87 -5.17
CA LEU A 244 -11.75 -9.62 -3.73
C LEU A 244 -10.74 -8.55 -3.32
N SER A 245 -9.53 -8.60 -3.87
CA SER A 245 -8.49 -7.60 -3.66
C SER A 245 -8.91 -6.23 -4.18
N LEU A 246 -9.52 -6.15 -5.38
CA LEU A 246 -10.08 -4.90 -5.90
C LEU A 246 -11.08 -4.25 -4.91
N LYS A 247 -12.02 -5.05 -4.39
CA LYS A 247 -13.00 -4.59 -3.39
C LYS A 247 -12.33 -4.10 -2.13
N LYS A 248 -11.41 -4.88 -1.57
CA LYS A 248 -10.74 -4.54 -0.30
C LYS A 248 -9.89 -3.28 -0.42
N ILE A 249 -9.13 -3.13 -1.52
CA ILE A 249 -8.30 -1.94 -1.75
C ILE A 249 -9.18 -0.71 -1.92
N ASN A 250 -10.29 -0.81 -2.66
CA ASN A 250 -11.26 0.28 -2.79
C ASN A 250 -11.86 0.66 -1.41
N SER A 251 -12.30 -0.31 -0.61
CA SER A 251 -12.86 -0.04 0.72
C SER A 251 -11.84 0.57 1.68
N TRP A 252 -10.61 0.05 1.73
CA TRP A 252 -9.52 0.60 2.53
C TRP A 252 -9.20 2.04 2.14
N ALA A 253 -9.04 2.31 0.84
CA ALA A 253 -8.72 3.66 0.38
C ALA A 253 -9.87 4.64 0.59
N ASN A 254 -11.12 4.17 0.50
CA ASN A 254 -12.30 4.96 0.86
C ASN A 254 -12.33 5.30 2.35
N ALA A 255 -12.03 4.34 3.23
CA ALA A 255 -11.96 4.59 4.67
C ALA A 255 -10.88 5.63 5.00
N TYR A 256 -9.70 5.55 4.38
CA TYR A 256 -8.65 6.56 4.52
C TYR A 256 -9.13 7.96 4.09
N LEU A 257 -9.76 8.09 2.91
CA LEU A 257 -10.23 9.38 2.41
C LEU A 257 -11.20 10.09 3.36
N HIS A 258 -12.06 9.34 4.05
CA HIS A 258 -13.08 9.91 4.93
C HIS A 258 -12.61 10.11 6.37
N SER A 259 -11.66 9.31 6.84
CA SER A 259 -11.21 9.36 8.24
C SER A 259 -9.85 10.01 8.43
N GLY A 260 -9.04 10.09 7.38
CA GLY A 260 -7.63 10.47 7.47
C GLY A 260 -6.77 9.46 8.23
N VAL A 261 -7.30 8.28 8.55
CA VAL A 261 -6.63 7.32 9.42
C VAL A 261 -5.61 6.49 8.65
N LYS A 262 -4.34 6.68 9.00
CA LYS A 262 -3.15 6.00 8.52
C LYS A 262 -2.91 4.70 9.28
N ARG A 263 -2.16 3.80 8.65
CA ARG A 263 -1.74 2.50 9.20
C ARG A 263 -0.24 2.32 8.93
N PHE A 264 0.23 1.09 8.86
CA PHE A 264 1.64 0.84 8.59
C PHE A 264 2.06 1.37 7.22
N ILE A 265 3.17 2.09 7.22
CA ILE A 265 3.62 2.90 6.09
C ILE A 265 4.01 2.09 4.83
N TRP A 266 4.26 0.79 4.98
CA TRP A 266 4.48 -0.13 3.86
C TRP A 266 3.19 -0.54 3.14
N ILE A 267 2.01 -0.42 3.76
CA ILE A 267 0.75 -0.86 3.15
C ILE A 267 0.50 -0.17 1.80
N PRO A 268 0.59 1.17 1.66
CA PRO A 268 0.37 1.82 0.38
C PRO A 268 1.36 1.36 -0.71
N ALA A 269 2.63 1.16 -0.37
CA ALA A 269 3.64 0.64 -1.29
C ALA A 269 3.27 -0.77 -1.79
N ARG A 270 2.87 -1.66 -0.87
CA ARG A 270 2.43 -3.01 -1.23
C ARG A 270 1.18 -3.02 -2.09
N MET A 271 0.23 -2.11 -1.83
CA MET A 271 -0.98 -2.02 -2.64
C MET A 271 -0.66 -1.47 -4.03
N LEU A 272 0.23 -0.49 -4.15
CA LEU A 272 0.69 0.05 -5.42
C LEU A 272 1.33 -1.04 -6.30
N ASP A 273 2.24 -1.83 -5.73
CA ASP A 273 2.86 -2.95 -6.44
C ASP A 273 1.82 -4.01 -6.84
N HIS A 274 0.87 -4.32 -5.95
CA HIS A 274 -0.17 -5.32 -6.22
C HIS A 274 -1.11 -4.92 -7.36
N ILE A 275 -1.49 -3.63 -7.47
CA ILE A 275 -2.37 -3.15 -8.54
C ILE A 275 -1.62 -2.82 -9.83
N SER A 276 -0.29 -2.84 -9.83
CA SER A 276 0.52 -2.37 -10.96
C SER A 276 0.14 -3.05 -12.29
N GLY A 277 0.00 -4.37 -12.32
CA GLY A 277 -0.42 -5.10 -13.52
C GLY A 277 -1.83 -4.76 -13.98
N PHE A 278 -2.73 -4.43 -13.05
CA PHE A 278 -4.10 -4.01 -13.36
C PHE A 278 -4.16 -2.59 -13.96
N ILE A 279 -3.32 -1.69 -13.45
CA ILE A 279 -3.24 -0.28 -13.89
C ILE A 279 -2.44 -0.15 -15.20
N LEU A 280 -1.31 -0.86 -15.32
CA LEU A 280 -0.37 -0.71 -16.44
C LEU A 280 -0.66 -1.64 -17.62
N GLY A 281 -1.63 -2.55 -17.48
CA GLY A 281 -2.06 -3.43 -18.57
C GLY A 281 -1.22 -4.71 -18.73
N GLY A 282 -0.90 -5.39 -17.63
CA GLY A 282 -0.32 -6.73 -17.64
C GLY A 282 1.20 -6.79 -17.89
N ASP A 283 1.68 -8.00 -18.20
CA ASP A 283 3.12 -8.38 -18.24
C ASP A 283 3.91 -7.76 -19.41
N GLN A 284 3.23 -7.06 -20.31
CA GLN A 284 3.81 -6.38 -21.49
C GLN A 284 4.30 -4.95 -21.17
N ALA A 285 4.04 -4.45 -19.96
CA ALA A 285 4.50 -3.13 -19.52
C ALA A 285 6.00 -3.16 -19.14
N THR A 286 6.89 -3.23 -20.13
CA THR A 286 8.33 -2.99 -19.92
C THR A 286 8.64 -1.51 -20.14
N GLY A 287 8.93 -0.77 -19.06
CA GLY A 287 9.33 0.65 -19.13
C GLY A 287 8.15 1.62 -19.19
N PHE A 288 8.24 2.68 -20.02
CA PHE A 288 7.22 3.72 -20.17
C PHE A 288 6.10 3.37 -21.18
N HIS A 289 6.13 2.18 -21.77
CA HIS A 289 5.11 1.72 -22.72
C HIS A 289 3.95 1.06 -21.96
N ILE A 290 2.96 1.86 -21.62
CA ILE A 290 1.73 1.44 -20.95
C ILE A 290 0.74 0.95 -22.01
N THR A 291 0.40 -0.34 -22.02
CA THR A 291 -0.67 -0.88 -22.86
C THR A 291 -1.98 -0.87 -22.09
N MET A 292 -2.68 0.27 -22.07
CA MET A 292 -3.88 0.50 -21.23
C MET A 292 -4.99 -0.55 -21.38
N ASN A 293 -5.02 -1.38 -22.43
CA ASN A 293 -6.14 -2.27 -22.69
C ASN A 293 -6.07 -3.59 -21.89
N SER A 294 -4.89 -4.11 -21.56
CA SER A 294 -4.67 -5.50 -21.11
C SER A 294 -4.72 -5.73 -19.59
N GLY A 295 -5.43 -4.88 -18.85
CA GLY A 295 -5.67 -5.07 -17.40
C GLY A 295 -6.99 -5.79 -17.08
N ILE A 296 -7.93 -5.76 -18.01
CA ILE A 296 -9.26 -6.39 -17.93
C ILE A 296 -9.57 -6.98 -19.31
N GLU A 297 -9.99 -8.24 -19.34
CA GLU A 297 -10.44 -8.91 -20.55
C GLU A 297 -11.74 -9.66 -20.27
N MET A 298 -12.68 -9.62 -21.22
CA MET A 298 -13.92 -10.40 -21.14
C MET A 298 -14.52 -10.59 -22.53
N ARG A 299 -15.54 -11.45 -22.64
CA ARG A 299 -16.32 -11.56 -23.87
C ARG A 299 -17.23 -10.34 -24.05
N ARG A 300 -17.57 -10.01 -25.30
CA ARG A 300 -18.49 -8.88 -25.61
C ARG A 300 -19.87 -9.03 -24.97
N ASP A 301 -20.41 -10.25 -24.90
CA ASP A 301 -21.70 -10.52 -24.25
C ASP A 301 -21.64 -10.24 -22.75
N THR A 302 -20.60 -10.70 -22.05
CA THR A 302 -20.35 -10.38 -20.64
C THR A 302 -20.28 -8.88 -20.40
N PHE A 303 -19.58 -8.14 -21.26
CA PHE A 303 -19.49 -6.67 -21.18
C PHE A 303 -20.86 -6.00 -21.25
N VAL A 304 -21.68 -6.39 -22.23
CA VAL A 304 -23.05 -5.87 -22.38
C VAL A 304 -23.90 -6.23 -21.16
N SER A 305 -23.84 -7.48 -20.68
CA SER A 305 -24.58 -7.94 -19.50
C SER A 305 -24.22 -7.17 -18.23
N ILE A 306 -22.95 -6.80 -18.03
CA ILE A 306 -22.53 -5.96 -16.90
C ILE A 306 -23.12 -4.55 -17.02
N LYS A 307 -23.14 -3.97 -18.22
CA LYS A 307 -23.70 -2.62 -18.43
C LYS A 307 -25.20 -2.58 -18.23
N GLU A 308 -25.93 -3.59 -18.71
CA GLU A 308 -27.35 -3.72 -18.43
C GLU A 308 -27.59 -3.93 -16.93
N LYS A 309 -26.78 -4.77 -16.27
CA LYS A 309 -26.89 -4.95 -14.82
C LYS A 309 -26.65 -3.64 -14.06
N LEU A 310 -25.74 -2.81 -14.54
CA LEU A 310 -25.46 -1.52 -13.96
C LEU A 310 -26.64 -0.55 -14.14
N LYS A 311 -27.30 -0.54 -15.30
CA LYS A 311 -28.54 0.23 -15.52
C LYS A 311 -29.65 -0.21 -14.56
N GLU A 312 -29.82 -1.52 -14.36
CA GLU A 312 -30.76 -2.05 -13.38
C GLU A 312 -30.43 -1.55 -11.95
N ASN A 313 -29.15 -1.60 -11.57
CA ASN A 313 -28.72 -1.25 -10.21
C ASN A 313 -28.94 0.24 -9.88
N ILE A 314 -28.77 1.15 -10.85
CA ILE A 314 -29.03 2.58 -10.63
C ILE A 314 -30.53 2.92 -10.69
N GLY A 315 -31.32 2.08 -11.38
CA GLY A 315 -32.77 2.22 -11.53
C GLY A 315 -33.21 3.38 -12.44
N ASP A 316 -34.51 3.47 -12.68
CA ASP A 316 -35.14 4.36 -13.68
C ASP A 316 -34.99 5.87 -13.39
N LYS A 317 -34.47 6.22 -12.22
CA LYS A 317 -34.21 7.62 -11.85
C LYS A 317 -32.98 8.21 -12.55
N TYR A 318 -32.14 7.36 -13.13
CA TYR A 318 -30.89 7.75 -13.73
C TYR A 318 -30.71 7.15 -15.13
N GLN A 319 -30.03 7.89 -16.00
CA GLN A 319 -29.54 7.39 -17.29
C GLN A 319 -28.02 7.32 -17.25
N LEU A 320 -27.42 6.27 -17.82
CA LEU A 320 -25.96 6.19 -17.93
C LEU A 320 -25.46 7.05 -19.10
N GLU A 321 -24.43 7.86 -18.85
CA GLU A 321 -23.63 8.45 -19.92
C GLU A 321 -22.64 7.38 -20.39
N ASP A 322 -22.99 6.76 -21.52
CA ASP A 322 -22.32 5.58 -22.03
C ASP A 322 -21.49 5.91 -23.28
N GLU A 323 -20.21 5.54 -23.26
CA GLU A 323 -19.32 5.67 -24.40
C GLU A 323 -19.41 4.48 -25.35
N ASP A 324 -18.99 4.71 -26.60
CA ASP A 324 -18.83 3.63 -27.57
C ASP A 324 -17.86 2.58 -27.01
N MET A 325 -18.25 1.30 -27.11
CA MET A 325 -17.47 0.17 -26.63
C MET A 325 -16.05 0.13 -27.21
N ASN A 326 -15.84 0.67 -28.42
CA ASN A 326 -14.52 0.77 -29.05
C ASN A 326 -13.60 1.84 -28.43
N LYS A 327 -14.13 2.68 -27.54
CA LYS A 327 -13.38 3.70 -26.78
C LYS A 327 -13.06 3.25 -25.35
N CYS A 328 -13.52 2.07 -24.95
CA CYS A 328 -13.30 1.52 -23.63
C CYS A 328 -11.88 0.95 -23.49
N ASP A 329 -11.24 1.15 -22.34
CA ASP A 329 -9.88 0.65 -22.06
C ASP A 329 -9.90 -0.83 -21.62
N ILE A 330 -10.49 -1.71 -22.43
CA ILE A 330 -10.69 -3.14 -22.13
C ILE A 330 -10.41 -4.01 -23.37
N VAL A 331 -9.93 -5.24 -23.18
CA VAL A 331 -9.86 -6.22 -24.27
C VAL A 331 -11.18 -7.00 -24.34
N LEU A 332 -11.85 -6.91 -25.48
CA LEU A 332 -13.06 -7.67 -25.75
C LEU A 332 -12.78 -8.82 -26.72
N LYS A 333 -13.00 -10.05 -26.24
CA LYS A 333 -12.84 -11.28 -27.02
C LYS A 333 -14.08 -11.52 -27.89
#